data_AF-A0A9X8VGM2-F1
#
_entry.id   AF-A0A9X8VGM2-F1
#
_cell.length_a   1.000
_cell.length_b   1.000
_cell.length_c   1.000
_cell.angle_alpha   90.00
_cell.angle_beta   90.00
_cell.angle_gamma   90.00
#
_symmetry.space_group_name_H-M   'P 1'
#
loop_
_entity.id
_entity.type
_entity.pdbx_description
1 polymer ?
#
loop_
_entity_poly.entity_id
_entity_poly.type
_entity_poly.pdbx_seq_one_letter_code
_entity_poly.pdbx_strand_id
1 'polypeptide(L)'
;IQKIPLDQVPAAFGKIENQFVGILVGIISAEVYNRFSGVELPKALSFFSGRRLVPILISFLMILVAYILMFVWPVVFGALVSFGEHIQKLGSVGAGIYAFFNRLLIPVGLHHALNSVFWFDVAGINDIPNFLGGQQSIDAGKAVVGITGRYQAGFFPIMMFGLPGAALA
;
A
#
# COMPACT_ATOMS: atom_id res chain seq x y z
N ILE A 1 11.72 20.63 9.94
CA ILE A 1 11.69 19.18 9.57
C ILE A 1 13.09 18.55 9.55
N GLN A 2 14.20 19.30 9.35
CA GLN A 2 15.58 18.77 9.30
C GLN A 2 16.26 18.40 10.65
N LYS A 3 15.52 18.22 11.76
CA LYS A 3 16.11 17.96 13.09
C LYS A 3 15.76 16.58 13.68
N ILE A 4 15.08 15.73 12.91
CA ILE A 4 14.75 14.37 13.33
C ILE A 4 15.85 13.46 12.79
N PRO A 5 16.58 12.73 13.65
CA PRO A 5 17.51 11.68 13.23
C PRO A 5 16.83 10.70 12.25
N LEU A 6 17.56 10.22 11.23
CA LEU A 6 16.96 9.41 10.16
C LEU A 6 16.31 8.12 10.67
N ASP A 7 16.83 7.57 11.76
CA ASP A 7 16.30 6.41 12.50
C ASP A 7 14.96 6.69 13.20
N GLN A 8 14.63 7.96 13.44
CA GLN A 8 13.35 8.38 14.03
C GLN A 8 12.29 8.73 12.98
N VAL A 9 12.63 8.69 11.69
CA VAL A 9 11.67 8.89 10.60
C VAL A 9 10.86 7.60 10.42
N PRO A 10 9.51 7.64 10.53
CA PRO A 10 8.68 6.45 10.31
C PRO A 10 8.93 5.81 8.95
N ALA A 11 9.23 4.51 8.94
CA ALA A 11 9.41 3.71 7.72
C ALA A 11 8.21 3.80 6.75
N ALA A 12 7.03 4.13 7.30
CA ALA A 12 5.80 4.39 6.56
C ALA A 12 6.00 5.38 5.40
N PHE A 13 6.78 6.45 5.59
CA PHE A 13 6.97 7.46 4.54
C PHE A 13 7.70 6.90 3.31
N GLY A 14 8.59 5.93 3.48
CA GLY A 14 9.21 5.22 2.36
C GLY A 14 8.26 4.29 1.60
N LYS A 15 7.02 4.12 2.09
CA LYS A 15 5.97 3.27 1.51
C LYS A 15 4.69 4.04 1.20
N ILE A 16 4.74 5.37 1.16
CA ILE A 16 3.59 6.23 0.85
C ILE A 16 3.18 6.14 -0.63
N GLU A 17 4.13 5.86 -1.54
CA GLU A 17 3.87 5.67 -2.96
C GLU A 17 3.19 4.31 -3.20
N ASN A 18 1.88 4.29 -3.00
CA ASN A 18 1.06 3.10 -3.13
C ASN A 18 -0.31 3.41 -3.74
N GLN A 19 -1.01 2.34 -4.08
CA GLN A 19 -2.28 2.36 -4.79
C GLN A 19 -3.39 2.96 -3.95
N PHE A 20 -3.35 2.83 -2.62
CA PHE A 20 -4.34 3.46 -1.74
C PHE A 20 -4.31 4.98 -1.88
N VAL A 21 -3.12 5.59 -1.85
CA VAL A 21 -2.96 7.04 -2.04
C VAL A 21 -3.40 7.45 -3.46
N GLY A 22 -3.06 6.65 -4.47
CA GLY A 22 -3.51 6.89 -5.85
C GLY A 22 -5.04 6.87 -6.01
N ILE A 23 -5.72 5.88 -5.42
CA ILE A 23 -7.18 5.77 -5.42
C ILE A 23 -7.81 6.97 -4.70
N LEU A 24 -7.29 7.33 -3.53
CA LEU A 24 -7.77 8.48 -2.75
C LEU A 24 -7.69 9.78 -3.56
N VAL A 25 -6.52 10.07 -4.15
CA VAL A 25 -6.31 11.28 -4.95
C VAL A 25 -7.17 11.25 -6.22
N GLY A 26 -7.33 10.08 -6.84
CA GLY A 26 -8.18 9.90 -8.03
C GLY A 26 -9.66 10.22 -7.75
N ILE A 27 -10.21 9.69 -6.66
CA ILE A 27 -11.60 9.96 -6.24
C ILE A 27 -11.79 11.45 -5.93
N ILE A 28 -10.89 12.05 -5.14
CA ILE A 28 -10.97 13.47 -4.81
C ILE A 28 -10.91 14.33 -6.09
N SER A 29 -10.03 13.97 -7.02
CA SER A 29 -9.89 14.68 -8.30
C SER A 29 -11.15 14.60 -9.14
N ALA A 30 -11.77 13.42 -9.22
CA ALA A 30 -13.02 13.22 -9.93
C ALA A 30 -14.17 14.04 -9.31
N GLU A 31 -14.29 14.07 -7.99
CA GLU A 31 -15.33 14.85 -7.29
C GLU A 31 -15.19 16.36 -7.52
N VAL A 32 -13.97 16.89 -7.41
CA VAL A 32 -13.72 18.32 -7.69
C VAL A 32 -13.99 18.63 -9.17
N TYR A 33 -13.62 17.73 -10.09
CA TYR A 33 -13.94 17.91 -11.51
C TYR A 33 -15.45 17.97 -11.75
N ASN A 34 -16.20 16.99 -11.25
CA ASN A 34 -17.65 16.91 -11.41
C ASN A 34 -18.35 18.16 -10.87
N ARG A 35 -17.83 18.71 -9.76
CA ARG A 35 -18.42 19.88 -9.11
C ARG A 35 -18.04 21.22 -9.73
N PHE A 36 -16.78 21.40 -10.17
CA PHE A 36 -16.24 22.72 -10.52
C PHE A 36 -15.90 22.90 -11.99
N SER A 37 -15.95 21.85 -12.83
CA SER A 37 -15.60 21.93 -14.26
C SER A 37 -16.51 22.84 -15.09
N GLY A 38 -17.71 23.16 -14.60
CA GLY A 38 -18.67 24.08 -15.22
C GLY A 38 -18.80 25.45 -14.53
N VAL A 39 -18.00 25.74 -13.50
CA VAL A 39 -18.12 26.98 -12.73
C VAL A 39 -17.54 28.17 -13.50
N GLU A 40 -18.33 29.24 -13.57
CA GLU A 40 -17.88 30.53 -14.11
C GLU A 40 -17.46 31.48 -12.99
N LEU A 41 -16.24 32.02 -13.10
CA LEU A 41 -15.70 32.99 -12.18
C LEU A 41 -16.03 34.44 -12.61
N PRO A 42 -15.97 35.41 -11.68
CA PRO A 42 -16.13 36.83 -12.00
C PRO A 42 -15.18 37.30 -13.11
N LYS A 43 -15.53 38.39 -13.81
CA LYS A 43 -14.79 38.86 -15.01
C LYS A 43 -13.27 38.97 -14.82
N ALA A 44 -12.80 39.39 -13.65
CA ALA A 44 -11.37 39.50 -13.35
C ALA A 44 -10.62 38.14 -13.38
N LEU A 45 -11.33 37.03 -13.15
CA LEU A 45 -10.79 35.67 -13.07
C LEU A 45 -11.38 34.73 -14.13
N SER A 46 -12.14 35.24 -15.11
CA SER A 46 -12.86 34.43 -16.09
C SER A 46 -11.96 33.52 -16.94
N PHE A 47 -10.67 33.88 -17.07
CA PHE A 47 -9.66 33.02 -17.68
C PHE A 47 -9.53 31.67 -16.96
N PHE A 48 -9.78 31.59 -15.66
CA PHE A 48 -9.68 30.34 -14.92
C PHE A 48 -11.00 29.56 -14.88
N SER A 49 -12.08 30.07 -15.47
CA SER A 49 -13.38 29.39 -15.47
C SER A 49 -13.37 28.00 -16.13
N GLY A 50 -14.34 27.19 -15.71
CA GLY A 50 -14.59 25.86 -16.23
C GLY A 50 -13.47 24.87 -15.89
N ARG A 51 -13.10 24.01 -16.84
CA ARG A 51 -12.09 22.94 -16.65
C ARG A 51 -10.72 23.45 -16.18
N ARG A 52 -10.38 24.71 -16.43
CA ARG A 52 -9.12 25.33 -15.98
C ARG A 52 -9.08 25.59 -14.48
N LEU A 53 -10.24 25.70 -13.82
CA LEU A 53 -10.36 25.89 -12.38
C LEU A 53 -9.96 24.64 -11.61
N VAL A 54 -10.26 23.46 -12.16
CA VAL A 54 -10.14 22.18 -11.47
C VAL A 54 -8.69 21.90 -11.02
N PRO A 55 -7.65 22.00 -11.87
CA PRO A 55 -6.27 21.78 -11.42
C PRO A 55 -5.81 22.77 -10.33
N ILE A 56 -6.31 24.01 -10.36
CA ILE A 56 -5.99 25.03 -9.35
C ILE A 56 -6.55 24.60 -7.99
N LEU A 57 -7.84 24.25 -7.93
CA LEU A 57 -8.48 23.77 -6.71
C LEU A 57 -7.82 22.50 -6.18
N ILE A 58 -7.50 21.56 -7.06
CA ILE A 58 -6.80 20.32 -6.70
C ILE A 58 -5.43 20.61 -6.12
N SER A 59 -4.68 21.55 -6.66
CA SER A 59 -3.34 21.90 -6.15
C SER A 59 -3.39 22.33 -4.68
N PHE A 60 -4.34 23.20 -4.31
CA PHE A 60 -4.53 23.63 -2.93
C PHE A 60 -5.08 22.51 -2.04
N LEU A 61 -6.04 21.72 -2.54
CA LEU A 61 -6.61 20.62 -1.79
C LEU A 61 -5.58 19.52 -1.50
N MET A 62 -4.69 19.22 -2.45
CA MET A 62 -3.67 18.20 -2.27
C MET A 62 -2.59 18.59 -1.26
N ILE A 63 -2.33 19.90 -1.06
CA ILE A 63 -1.49 20.36 0.04
C ILE A 63 -2.11 19.97 1.39
N LEU A 64 -3.42 20.18 1.56
CA LEU A 64 -4.14 19.80 2.78
C LEU A 64 -4.18 18.27 2.96
N VAL A 65 -4.46 17.52 1.89
CA VAL A 65 -4.48 16.05 1.94
C VAL A 65 -3.11 15.49 2.28
N ALA A 66 -2.03 16.01 1.69
CA ALA A 66 -0.66 15.62 2.02
C ALA A 66 -0.32 15.90 3.49
N TYR A 67 -0.71 17.07 4.00
CA TYR A 67 -0.53 17.41 5.41
C TYR A 67 -1.26 16.42 6.33
N ILE A 68 -2.50 16.06 6.01
CA ILE A 68 -3.27 15.06 6.78
C ILE A 68 -2.59 13.68 6.70
N LEU A 69 -2.18 13.24 5.51
CA LEU A 69 -1.52 11.95 5.31
C LEU A 69 -0.18 11.85 6.04
N MET A 70 0.51 12.97 6.29
CA MET A 70 1.72 13.00 7.11
C MET A 70 1.51 12.40 8.51
N PHE A 71 0.31 12.54 9.08
CA PHE A 71 -0.03 12.00 10.39
C PHE A 71 -0.81 10.68 10.30
N VAL A 72 -1.72 10.57 9.33
CA VAL A 72 -2.61 9.40 9.20
C VAL A 72 -1.84 8.17 8.66
N TRP A 73 -0.97 8.37 7.67
CA TRP A 73 -0.29 7.25 7.03
C TRP A 73 0.66 6.47 7.96
N PRO A 74 1.49 7.10 8.81
CA PRO A 74 2.28 6.37 9.80
C PRO A 74 1.45 5.50 10.73
N VAL A 75 0.25 5.94 11.12
CA VAL A 75 -0.67 5.17 11.97
C VAL A 75 -1.21 3.95 11.21
N VAL A 76 -1.70 4.14 9.98
CA VAL A 76 -2.22 3.06 9.14
C VAL A 76 -1.13 2.03 8.83
N PHE A 77 0.04 2.49 8.39
CA PHE A 77 1.15 1.61 8.06
C PHE A 77 1.70 0.90 9.29
N GLY A 78 1.82 1.61 10.43
CA GLY A 78 2.20 1.01 11.70
C GLY A 78 1.23 -0.09 12.16
N ALA A 79 -0.07 0.10 11.94
CA ALA A 79 -1.07 -0.94 12.20
C ALA A 79 -0.88 -2.16 11.28
N LEU A 80 -0.56 -1.96 10.00
CA LEU A 80 -0.24 -3.06 9.07
C LEU A 80 1.05 -3.80 9.46
N VAL A 81 2.07 -3.09 9.91
CA VAL A 81 3.32 -3.68 10.41
C VAL A 81 3.05 -4.50 11.67
N SER A 82 2.39 -3.92 12.67
CA SER A 82 2.03 -4.62 13.91
C SER A 82 1.16 -5.85 13.62
N PHE A 83 0.17 -5.71 12.74
CA PHE A 83 -0.64 -6.84 12.29
C PHE A 83 0.22 -7.94 11.67
N GLY A 84 1.17 -7.56 10.80
CA GLY A 84 2.10 -8.48 10.16
C GLY A 84 2.98 -9.25 11.14
N GLU A 85 3.61 -8.54 12.07
CA GLU A 85 4.46 -9.11 13.12
C GLU A 85 3.70 -10.08 14.04
N HIS A 86 2.42 -9.79 14.34
CA HIS A 86 1.59 -10.68 15.15
C HIS A 86 1.27 -11.98 14.42
N ILE A 87 0.80 -11.91 13.16
CA ILE A 87 0.40 -13.11 12.44
C ILE A 87 1.61 -13.92 11.96
N GLN A 88 2.79 -13.32 11.80
CA GLN A 88 4.00 -14.05 11.43
C GLN A 88 4.35 -15.16 12.43
N LYS A 89 4.09 -14.92 13.72
CA LYS A 89 4.33 -15.87 14.81
C LYS A 89 3.39 -17.09 14.78
N LEU A 90 2.33 -17.04 13.97
CA LEU A 90 1.31 -18.10 13.88
C LEU A 90 1.62 -19.18 12.82
N GLY A 91 2.81 -19.18 12.23
CA GLY A 91 3.19 -20.24 11.31
C GLY A 91 2.34 -20.27 10.02
N SER A 92 1.90 -21.46 9.62
CA SER A 92 1.03 -21.67 8.45
C SER A 92 -0.35 -21.00 8.60
N VAL A 93 -0.90 -20.95 9.82
CA VAL A 93 -2.15 -20.21 10.10
C VAL A 93 -1.96 -18.72 9.79
N GLY A 94 -0.82 -18.16 10.19
CA GLY A 94 -0.43 -16.80 9.86
C GLY A 94 -0.38 -16.52 8.35
N ALA A 95 0.15 -17.46 7.56
CA ALA A 95 0.17 -17.35 6.11
C ALA A 95 -1.25 -17.38 5.50
N GLY A 96 -2.17 -18.18 6.06
CA GLY A 96 -3.58 -18.18 5.68
C GLY A 96 -4.29 -16.86 5.99
N ILE A 97 -4.08 -16.30 7.18
CA ILE A 97 -4.62 -14.99 7.57
C ILE A 97 -4.06 -13.89 6.66
N TYR A 98 -2.76 -13.90 6.41
CA TYR A 98 -2.12 -12.97 5.46
C TYR A 98 -2.77 -13.07 4.09
N ALA A 99 -2.96 -14.28 3.54
CA ALA A 99 -3.58 -14.46 2.24
C ALA A 99 -5.02 -13.92 2.19
N PHE A 100 -5.81 -14.16 3.23
CA PHE A 100 -7.17 -13.62 3.35
C PHE A 100 -7.19 -12.09 3.31
N PHE A 101 -6.41 -11.42 4.17
CA PHE A 101 -6.35 -9.97 4.21
C PHE A 101 -5.72 -9.37 2.96
N ASN A 102 -4.76 -10.06 2.34
CA ASN A 102 -4.21 -9.64 1.07
C ASN A 102 -5.30 -9.51 0.01
N ARG A 103 -6.24 -10.46 -0.04
CA ARG A 103 -7.38 -10.41 -0.97
C ARG A 103 -8.42 -9.37 -0.57
N LEU A 104 -8.74 -9.29 0.72
CA LEU A 104 -9.69 -8.33 1.24
C LEU A 104 -9.28 -6.87 0.97
N LEU A 105 -7.97 -6.59 0.97
CA LEU A 105 -7.42 -5.24 0.76
C LEU A 105 -7.15 -4.88 -0.71
N ILE A 106 -7.52 -5.74 -1.67
CA ILE A 106 -7.41 -5.44 -3.11
C ILE A 106 -8.22 -4.20 -3.51
N PRO A 107 -9.52 -4.09 -3.17
CA PRO A 107 -10.37 -3.00 -3.66
C PRO A 107 -9.91 -1.60 -3.23
N VAL A 108 -9.18 -1.53 -2.11
CA VAL A 108 -8.66 -0.28 -1.55
C VAL A 108 -7.16 -0.08 -1.80
N GLY A 109 -6.50 -1.00 -2.52
CA GLY A 109 -5.07 -0.90 -2.85
C GLY A 109 -4.10 -1.15 -1.69
N LEU A 110 -4.57 -1.37 -0.45
CA LEU A 110 -3.73 -1.56 0.73
C LEU A 110 -2.99 -2.90 0.77
N HIS A 111 -3.37 -3.86 -0.08
CA HIS A 111 -2.67 -5.14 -0.21
C HIS A 111 -1.19 -4.97 -0.60
N HIS A 112 -0.81 -3.92 -1.33
CA HIS A 112 0.60 -3.61 -1.63
C HIS A 112 1.39 -3.13 -0.41
N ALA A 113 0.74 -2.36 0.48
CA ALA A 113 1.33 -1.96 1.75
C ALA A 113 1.52 -3.18 2.65
N LEU A 114 0.52 -4.08 2.71
CA LEU A 114 0.63 -5.36 3.43
C LEU A 114 1.73 -6.25 2.82
N ASN A 115 1.84 -6.34 1.49
CA ASN A 115 2.92 -7.05 0.81
C ASN A 115 4.29 -6.51 1.20
N SER A 116 4.41 -5.19 1.34
CA SER A 116 5.68 -4.58 1.73
C SER A 116 6.18 -5.03 3.10
N VAL A 117 5.27 -5.33 4.04
CA VAL A 117 5.61 -5.85 5.38
C VAL A 117 6.20 -7.26 5.31
N PHE A 118 5.63 -8.13 4.48
CA PHE A 118 5.98 -9.55 4.42
C PHE A 118 7.08 -9.87 3.42
N TRP A 119 6.91 -9.38 2.19
CA TRP A 119 7.77 -9.75 1.08
C TRP A 119 9.11 -9.03 1.11
N PHE A 120 9.15 -7.85 1.74
CA PHE A 120 10.34 -6.98 1.78
C PHE A 120 10.72 -6.63 3.22
N ASP A 121 11.95 -6.16 3.40
CA ASP A 121 12.55 -5.91 4.71
C ASP A 121 12.02 -4.65 5.41
N VAL A 122 10.71 -4.63 5.68
CA VAL A 122 10.03 -3.56 6.43
C VAL A 122 9.87 -3.93 7.90
N ALA A 123 9.69 -5.22 8.19
CA ALA A 123 9.46 -5.74 9.54
C ALA A 123 10.41 -6.92 9.87
N GLY A 124 11.57 -6.99 9.21
CA GLY A 124 12.55 -8.07 9.43
C GLY A 124 12.14 -9.43 8.86
N ILE A 125 11.12 -9.50 8.00
CA ILE A 125 10.65 -10.74 7.37
C ILE A 125 11.44 -11.03 6.10
N ASN A 126 11.42 -10.07 5.16
CA ASN A 126 12.17 -10.12 3.91
C ASN A 126 11.98 -11.42 3.11
N ASP A 127 10.74 -11.90 3.01
CA ASP A 127 10.42 -13.26 2.57
C ASP A 127 10.88 -13.57 1.14
N ILE A 128 10.68 -12.63 0.19
CA ILE A 128 11.05 -12.84 -1.21
C ILE A 128 12.58 -12.87 -1.39
N PRO A 129 13.35 -11.87 -0.94
CA PRO A 129 14.80 -11.90 -1.13
C PRO A 129 15.47 -13.09 -0.42
N ASN A 130 15.00 -13.46 0.77
CA ASN A 130 15.53 -14.62 1.50
C ASN A 130 15.16 -15.95 0.78
N PHE A 131 13.98 -16.05 0.19
CA PHE A 131 13.60 -17.22 -0.63
C PHE A 131 14.45 -17.33 -1.89
N LEU A 132 14.58 -16.23 -2.64
CA LEU A 132 15.34 -16.20 -3.90
C LEU A 132 16.86 -16.40 -3.70
N GLY A 133 17.38 -16.01 -2.53
CA GLY A 133 18.78 -16.25 -2.17
C GLY A 133 19.15 -17.72 -1.97
N GLY A 134 18.17 -18.64 -1.91
CA GLY A 134 18.39 -20.09 -1.93
C GLY A 134 19.40 -20.56 -0.88
N GLN A 135 20.37 -21.36 -1.31
CA GLN A 135 21.38 -21.95 -0.41
C GLN A 135 22.18 -20.88 0.36
N GLN A 136 22.50 -19.74 -0.26
CA GLN A 136 23.23 -18.67 0.43
C GLN A 136 22.43 -18.08 1.61
N SER A 137 21.11 -17.96 1.47
CA SER A 137 20.25 -17.48 2.56
C SER A 137 20.05 -18.53 3.64
N ILE A 138 20.08 -19.82 3.28
CA ILE A 138 20.06 -20.93 4.25
C ILE A 138 21.36 -20.95 5.06
N ASP A 139 22.51 -20.88 4.39
CA ASP A 139 23.83 -20.88 5.03
C ASP A 139 24.02 -19.66 5.95
N ALA A 140 23.43 -18.51 5.58
CA ALA A 140 23.43 -17.30 6.40
C ALA A 140 22.36 -17.29 7.52
N GLY A 141 21.58 -18.36 7.69
CA GLY A 141 20.52 -18.47 8.70
C GLY A 141 19.30 -17.56 8.45
N LYS A 142 19.16 -17.00 7.25
CA LYS A 142 18.07 -16.10 6.85
C LYS A 142 16.88 -16.82 6.22
N ALA A 143 17.05 -18.06 5.79
CA ALA A 143 16.01 -18.88 5.20
C ALA A 143 15.92 -20.26 5.85
N VAL A 144 14.68 -20.76 6.00
CA VAL A 144 14.40 -22.11 6.49
C VAL A 144 13.58 -22.86 5.44
N VAL A 145 14.08 -24.03 5.05
CA VAL A 145 13.45 -24.89 4.03
C VAL A 145 12.02 -25.23 4.46
N GLY A 146 11.07 -25.00 3.54
CA GLY A 146 9.63 -25.24 3.78
C GLY A 146 8.91 -24.13 4.57
N ILE A 147 9.61 -23.09 5.04
CA ILE A 147 9.01 -21.96 5.78
C ILE A 147 9.17 -20.64 5.01
N THR A 148 10.38 -20.33 4.57
CA THR A 148 10.66 -19.10 3.80
C THR A 148 10.00 -19.19 2.42
N GLY A 149 9.38 -18.10 1.97
CA GLY A 149 8.61 -18.02 0.73
C GLY A 149 7.12 -18.37 0.90
N ARG A 150 6.67 -18.77 2.11
CA ARG A 150 5.29 -19.24 2.33
C ARG A 150 4.24 -18.18 2.05
N TYR A 151 4.55 -16.90 2.23
CA TYR A 151 3.59 -15.81 2.01
C TYR A 151 3.34 -15.58 0.52
N GLN A 152 4.26 -15.98 -0.35
CA GLN A 152 4.04 -15.99 -1.80
C GLN A 152 3.49 -17.33 -2.29
N ALA A 153 3.95 -18.44 -1.71
CA ALA A 153 3.60 -19.79 -2.14
C ALA A 153 2.08 -20.05 -2.19
N GLY A 154 1.32 -19.49 -1.25
CA GLY A 154 -0.15 -19.62 -1.20
C GLY A 154 -0.88 -19.05 -2.43
N PHE A 155 -0.23 -18.21 -3.23
CA PHE A 155 -0.84 -17.59 -4.41
C PHE A 155 -0.90 -18.56 -5.59
N PHE A 156 0.08 -19.46 -5.74
CA PHE A 156 0.15 -20.33 -6.92
C PHE A 156 -1.07 -21.24 -7.08
N PRO A 157 -1.53 -21.98 -6.05
CA PRO A 157 -2.71 -22.82 -6.20
C PRO A 157 -3.98 -22.02 -6.51
N ILE A 158 -4.11 -20.81 -5.94
CA ILE A 158 -5.24 -19.91 -6.20
C ILE A 158 -5.24 -19.45 -7.65
N MET A 159 -4.09 -19.03 -8.18
CA MET A 159 -4.02 -18.54 -9.57
C MET A 159 -4.11 -19.68 -10.59
N MET A 160 -3.55 -20.85 -10.30
CA MET A 160 -3.52 -21.99 -11.23
C MET A 160 -4.84 -22.76 -11.27
N PHE A 161 -5.53 -22.87 -10.13
CA PHE A 161 -6.72 -23.72 -10.01
C PHE A 161 -7.92 -23.00 -9.40
N GLY A 162 -7.69 -22.13 -8.40
CA GLY A 162 -8.77 -21.42 -7.70
C GLY A 162 -9.57 -20.47 -8.58
N LEU A 163 -8.91 -19.54 -9.28
CA LEU A 163 -9.58 -18.57 -10.16
C LEU A 163 -10.25 -19.25 -11.37
N PRO A 164 -9.60 -20.18 -12.09
CA PRO A 164 -10.29 -20.93 -13.14
C PRO A 164 -11.49 -21.72 -12.61
N GLY A 165 -11.38 -22.34 -11.43
CA GLY A 165 -12.50 -23.04 -10.78
C GLY A 165 -13.65 -22.10 -10.43
N ALA A 166 -13.35 -20.92 -9.90
CA ALA A 166 -14.36 -19.90 -9.60
C ALA A 166 -15.03 -19.32 -10.85
N ALA A 167 -14.32 -19.26 -11.98
CA ALA A 167 -14.89 -18.82 -13.26
C ALA A 167 -15.77 -19.90 -13.93
N LEU A 168 -15.54 -21.18 -13.62
CA LEU A 168 -16.33 -22.30 -14.13
C LEU A 168 -17.64 -22.52 -13.35
N ALA A 169 -17.67 -22.16 -12.06
CA ALA A 169 -18.82 -22.31 -11.16
C ALA A 169 -19.91 -21.26 -11.40
#